data_AF-A0A2V7TFP2-F1
#
_entry.id   AF-A0A2V7TFP2-F1
#
_cell.length_a   1.000
_cell.length_b   1.000
_cell.length_c   1.000
_cell.angle_alpha   90.00
_cell.angle_beta   90.00
_cell.angle_gamma   90.00
#
_symmetry.space_group_name_H-M   'P 1'
#
loop_
_entity.id
_entity.type
_entity.pdbx_description
1 polymer ?
#
loop_
_entity_poly.entity_id
_entity_poly.type
_entity_poly.pdbx_seq_one_letter_code
_entity_poly.pdbx_strand_id
1 'polypeptide(L)'
;MGVLSFLLWLAPGGWRIDGSDSLAVLRSARRAQEAYETTRRYNLPEQFGNWGDACGERFGQICAWSQGSVADETPPEEPWRIRQARARLLAALDQAIATSPGDEWIVGQRVRYLLEDGQPGKAARAADECRSAWWWCEALSGLVRHVTGDFAGADSVFAVALAGMPDDERCAWSDISALLDGALAHQYRKLDCAGRAAFEARWWWLTQPLYSRVGNDRRTEHFARRVMVRILEGRRTPFGFYWDNHMRDALIRYGWPTWWTREPPIFRVIRSEPLITGHTPSPAFQFGAGAHAVDDPGSATPDDWALEARQPRERYAPPYAAAFGYLEHQSAVFTRGDSCVVVAAYDLSHHALFDQRAVTTTLALAADQHSLTIARDSGVTGGRARALVARLACQPLVMSLEAIAPREGYVARARYGLAPKGAAISDVLLFDLSPFDSLPRTLSAAVKHAHGSTRIPAGERIGVFWEVYGLSSDGEEVTASVMVTRGGTGWLRRTAESLGLASRRREEGIEWEEVLTPDATKAHVAIRALALDLSGVSPGRYRIEVTVTSRGRAPLKATREIQIVPE
;
A
#
# COMPACT_ATOMS: atom_id res chain seq x y z
N MET A 1 48.12 -30.06 -69.54
CA MET A 1 48.29 -28.60 -69.79
C MET A 1 46.94 -28.02 -70.13
N GLY A 2 46.51 -26.94 -69.46
CA GLY A 2 45.25 -26.25 -69.77
C GLY A 2 44.54 -25.76 -68.51
N VAL A 3 44.93 -24.59 -68.02
CA VAL A 3 44.34 -23.87 -66.87
C VAL A 3 42.96 -23.33 -67.28
N LEU A 4 41.92 -23.69 -66.53
CA LEU A 4 40.57 -23.13 -66.65
C LEU A 4 40.33 -22.19 -65.47
N SER A 5 40.48 -20.89 -65.73
CA SER A 5 40.09 -19.82 -64.80
C SER A 5 38.57 -19.61 -64.87
N PHE A 6 37.86 -19.94 -63.78
CA PHE A 6 36.48 -19.52 -63.58
C PHE A 6 36.45 -18.18 -62.86
N LEU A 7 35.94 -17.15 -63.54
CA LEU A 7 35.54 -15.87 -63.00
C LEU A 7 34.27 -16.07 -62.15
N LEU A 8 34.38 -15.85 -60.83
CA LEU A 8 33.24 -15.69 -59.93
C LEU A 8 32.92 -14.20 -59.82
N TRP A 9 31.76 -13.83 -60.37
CA TRP A 9 31.10 -12.55 -60.14
C TRP A 9 30.69 -12.43 -58.66
N LEU A 10 31.25 -11.45 -57.94
CA LEU A 10 30.74 -10.99 -56.66
C LEU A 10 29.73 -9.87 -56.90
N ALA A 11 28.47 -10.10 -56.54
CA ALA A 11 27.46 -9.05 -56.42
C ALA A 11 27.78 -8.16 -55.19
N PRO A 12 27.65 -6.82 -55.27
CA PRO A 12 27.70 -5.96 -54.10
C PRO A 12 26.29 -5.85 -53.49
N GLY A 13 26.20 -5.92 -52.16
CA GLY A 13 24.93 -5.62 -51.48
C GLY A 13 24.68 -6.30 -50.14
N GLY A 14 25.72 -6.65 -49.39
CA GLY A 14 25.55 -6.96 -47.97
C GLY A 14 25.70 -5.67 -47.16
N TRP A 15 24.61 -5.15 -46.60
CA TRP A 15 24.68 -4.12 -45.55
C TRP A 15 25.36 -4.74 -44.33
N ARG A 16 26.67 -4.54 -44.21
CA ARG A 16 27.37 -4.69 -42.93
C ARG A 16 26.99 -3.46 -42.10
N ILE A 17 26.25 -3.67 -41.02
CA ILE A 17 26.24 -2.70 -39.93
C ILE A 17 27.62 -2.82 -39.28
N ASP A 18 28.54 -1.94 -39.65
CA ASP A 18 29.90 -1.94 -39.11
C ASP A 18 29.82 -1.62 -37.60
N GLY A 19 30.14 -2.59 -36.74
CA GLY A 19 30.08 -2.44 -35.28
C GLY A 19 30.96 -1.31 -34.72
N SER A 20 31.88 -0.75 -35.50
CA SER A 20 32.62 0.46 -35.18
C SER A 20 31.74 1.71 -35.16
N ASP A 21 30.71 1.78 -36.02
CA ASP A 21 29.78 2.91 -36.12
C ASP A 21 28.81 2.92 -34.93
N SER A 22 28.22 1.78 -34.57
CA SER A 22 27.34 1.67 -33.39
C SER A 22 28.04 2.06 -32.09
N LEU A 23 29.31 1.66 -31.91
CA LEU A 23 30.12 2.08 -30.76
C LEU A 23 30.48 3.57 -30.79
N ALA A 24 30.63 4.17 -31.97
CA ALA A 24 30.87 5.61 -32.11
C ALA A 24 29.60 6.42 -31.76
N VAL A 25 28.44 5.98 -32.25
CA VAL A 25 27.11 6.56 -31.95
C VAL A 25 26.85 6.51 -30.44
N LEU A 26 27.03 5.35 -29.81
CA LEU A 26 26.83 5.19 -28.36
C LEU A 26 27.77 6.10 -27.55
N ARG A 27 29.04 6.21 -27.93
CA ARG A 27 29.98 7.14 -27.28
C ARG A 27 29.55 8.60 -27.45
N SER A 28 29.03 8.96 -28.63
CA SER A 28 28.53 10.31 -28.88
C SER A 28 27.31 10.65 -28.01
N ALA A 29 26.33 9.74 -27.95
CA ALA A 29 25.15 9.88 -27.10
C ALA A 29 25.52 9.98 -25.60
N ARG A 30 26.51 9.20 -25.13
CA ARG A 30 27.04 9.31 -23.77
C ARG A 30 27.67 10.66 -23.48
N ARG A 31 28.46 11.22 -24.39
CA ARG A 31 29.03 12.57 -24.24
C ARG A 31 27.94 13.65 -24.19
N ALA A 32 26.88 13.51 -24.99
CA ALA A 32 25.75 14.43 -24.94
C ALA A 32 25.04 14.37 -23.57
N GLN A 33 24.85 13.16 -23.03
CA GLN A 33 24.25 12.96 -21.71
C GLN A 33 25.13 13.53 -20.59
N GLU A 34 26.44 13.29 -20.63
CA GLU A 34 27.39 13.87 -19.67
C GLU A 34 27.39 15.41 -19.73
N ALA A 35 27.42 16.00 -20.93
CA ALA A 35 27.34 17.45 -21.10
C ALA A 35 26.05 18.05 -20.53
N TYR A 36 24.91 17.35 -20.69
CA TYR A 36 23.66 17.75 -20.06
C TYR A 36 23.74 17.67 -18.53
N GLU A 37 24.17 16.55 -17.94
CA GLU A 37 24.23 16.41 -16.49
C GLU A 37 25.24 17.38 -15.85
N THR A 38 26.38 17.62 -16.50
CA THR A 38 27.30 18.68 -16.08
C THR A 38 26.61 20.04 -16.09
N THR A 39 25.91 20.39 -17.17
CA THR A 39 25.18 21.65 -17.25
C THR A 39 24.12 21.76 -16.17
N ARG A 40 23.33 20.70 -15.95
CA ARG A 40 22.33 20.61 -14.89
C ARG A 40 22.96 20.91 -13.53
N ARG A 41 23.97 20.13 -13.14
CA ARG A 41 24.62 20.22 -11.81
C ARG A 41 25.11 21.63 -11.46
N TYR A 42 25.66 22.37 -12.43
CA TYR A 42 26.12 23.74 -12.21
C TYR A 42 25.03 24.81 -12.26
N ASN A 43 23.83 24.48 -12.75
CA ASN A 43 22.73 25.42 -12.92
C ASN A 43 21.53 25.09 -12.03
N LEU A 44 21.58 24.07 -11.17
CA LEU A 44 20.51 23.75 -10.24
C LEU A 44 20.24 24.94 -9.28
N PRO A 45 18.98 25.12 -8.86
CA PRO A 45 18.62 26.06 -7.80
C PRO A 45 19.44 25.82 -6.53
N GLU A 46 19.85 26.91 -5.88
CA GLU A 46 20.61 26.86 -4.65
C GLU A 46 19.68 26.68 -3.44
N GLN A 47 19.96 25.67 -2.61
CA GLN A 47 19.30 25.45 -1.32
C GLN A 47 20.33 24.91 -0.34
N PHE A 48 20.42 25.49 0.85
CA PHE A 48 21.25 24.92 1.91
C PHE A 48 20.70 23.55 2.31
N GLY A 49 21.52 22.51 2.25
CA GLY A 49 21.10 21.19 2.70
C GLY A 49 21.04 21.10 4.22
N ASN A 50 20.19 20.19 4.72
CA ASN A 50 20.08 19.89 6.15
C ASN A 50 21.17 18.90 6.62
N TRP A 51 22.44 19.14 6.27
CA TRP A 51 23.57 18.24 6.61
C TRP A 51 23.86 18.13 8.12
N GLY A 52 23.19 18.95 8.94
CA GLY A 52 23.27 18.89 10.40
C GLY A 52 22.36 17.81 11.04
N ASP A 53 21.37 17.28 10.30
CA ASP A 53 20.53 16.20 10.80
C ASP A 53 21.25 14.85 10.70
N ALA A 54 21.11 14.01 11.72
CA ALA A 54 21.70 12.67 11.73
C ALA A 54 21.15 11.86 10.54
N CYS A 55 22.05 11.23 9.77
CA CYS A 55 21.66 10.44 8.61
C CYS A 55 20.62 9.38 8.97
N GLY A 56 19.44 9.42 8.34
CA GLY A 56 18.35 8.49 8.59
C GLY A 56 18.74 7.07 8.21
N GLU A 57 19.05 6.86 6.93
CA GLU A 57 19.59 5.61 6.42
C GLU A 57 20.71 5.82 5.40
N ARG A 58 21.77 5.02 5.50
CA ARG A 58 22.98 5.18 4.69
C ARG A 58 23.13 4.07 3.64
N PHE A 59 23.31 4.48 2.40
CA PHE A 59 23.56 3.67 1.22
C PHE A 59 24.92 4.04 0.64
N GLY A 60 26.01 3.44 1.14
CA GLY A 60 27.36 3.82 0.72
C GLY A 60 27.62 5.31 1.01
N GLN A 61 27.74 6.12 -0.05
CA GLN A 61 27.92 7.58 0.03
C GLN A 61 26.61 8.38 0.06
N ILE A 62 25.46 7.73 -0.15
CA ILE A 62 24.14 8.37 -0.13
C ILE A 62 23.57 8.29 1.28
N CYS A 63 23.01 9.40 1.75
CA CYS A 63 22.14 9.41 2.91
C CYS A 63 20.69 9.65 2.46
N ALA A 64 19.78 8.78 2.88
CA ALA A 64 18.36 9.03 2.83
C ALA A 64 17.93 9.63 4.17
N TRP A 65 17.37 10.84 4.13
CA TRP A 65 16.74 11.47 5.28
C TRP A 65 15.23 11.54 5.08
N SER A 66 14.49 11.41 6.17
CA SER A 66 13.09 11.77 6.21
C SER A 66 12.98 13.14 6.85
N GLN A 67 12.57 14.16 6.10
CA GLN A 67 12.15 15.40 6.72
C GLN A 67 10.93 15.09 7.59
N GLY A 68 11.05 15.30 8.90
CA GLY A 68 9.89 15.35 9.78
C GLY A 68 9.13 16.63 9.48
N SER A 69 7.89 16.53 8.99
CA SER A 69 6.93 17.63 8.88
C SER A 69 7.48 19.00 8.42
N VAL A 70 8.44 19.05 7.49
CA VAL A 70 8.86 20.31 6.89
C VAL A 70 7.92 20.59 5.72
N ALA A 71 7.42 21.82 5.70
CA ALA A 71 6.38 22.33 4.83
C ALA A 71 6.59 21.95 3.35
N ASP A 72 5.50 21.54 2.71
CA ASP A 72 5.14 21.73 1.29
C ASP A 72 6.28 22.32 0.41
N GLU A 73 7.35 21.55 0.20
CA GLU A 73 8.49 21.99 -0.61
C GLU A 73 8.03 21.96 -2.06
N THR A 74 7.53 23.10 -2.52
CA THR A 74 7.16 23.29 -3.92
C THR A 74 8.43 23.23 -4.76
N PRO A 75 8.53 22.33 -5.76
CA PRO A 75 9.70 22.25 -6.62
C PRO A 75 9.96 23.61 -7.29
N PRO A 76 11.20 24.13 -7.23
CA PRO A 76 11.54 25.37 -7.91
C PRO A 76 11.43 25.20 -9.44
N GLU A 77 11.12 26.30 -10.15
CA GLU A 77 11.10 26.27 -11.62
C GLU A 77 12.46 25.82 -12.18
N GLU A 78 12.45 24.89 -13.14
CA GLU A 78 13.68 24.42 -13.77
C GLU A 78 14.35 25.56 -14.58
N PRO A 79 15.60 25.92 -14.26
CA PRO A 79 16.29 27.01 -14.95
C PRO A 79 16.40 26.79 -16.45
N TRP A 80 16.20 27.87 -17.23
CA TRP A 80 16.16 27.83 -18.70
C TRP A 80 17.40 27.16 -19.33
N ARG A 81 18.58 27.28 -18.71
CA ARG A 81 19.82 26.64 -19.17
C ARG A 81 19.75 25.12 -19.13
N ILE A 82 19.09 24.56 -18.11
CA ILE A 82 18.88 23.12 -17.98
C ILE A 82 17.87 22.65 -19.02
N ARG A 83 16.75 23.35 -19.18
CA ARG A 83 15.75 23.07 -20.23
C ARG A 83 16.37 23.08 -21.64
N GLN A 84 17.19 24.08 -21.94
CA GLN A 84 17.88 24.16 -23.23
C GLN A 84 18.90 23.03 -23.43
N ALA A 85 19.64 22.65 -22.38
CA ALA A 85 20.56 21.51 -22.44
C ALA A 85 19.82 20.18 -22.62
N ARG A 86 18.67 20.00 -21.96
CA ARG A 86 17.80 18.82 -22.10
C ARG A 86 17.29 18.68 -23.53
N ALA A 87 16.84 19.77 -24.14
CA ALA A 87 16.41 19.78 -25.53
C ALA A 87 17.53 19.34 -26.51
N ARG A 88 18.77 19.81 -26.29
CA ARG A 88 19.94 19.37 -27.08
C ARG A 88 20.24 17.89 -26.88
N LEU A 89 20.15 17.39 -25.64
CA LEU A 89 20.33 15.98 -25.34
C LEU A 89 19.29 15.13 -26.06
N LEU A 90 18.00 15.48 -25.96
CA LEU A 90 16.92 14.75 -26.63
C LEU A 90 17.13 14.71 -28.15
N ALA A 91 17.52 15.82 -28.77
CA ALA A 91 17.86 15.85 -30.19
C ALA A 91 19.04 14.94 -30.55
N ALA A 92 20.08 14.88 -29.70
CA ALA A 92 21.22 13.98 -29.90
C ALA A 92 20.82 12.49 -29.74
N LEU A 93 19.92 12.18 -28.81
CA LEU A 93 19.37 10.83 -28.63
C LEU A 93 18.50 10.42 -29.82
N ASP A 94 17.65 11.32 -30.34
CA ASP A 94 16.85 11.07 -31.55
C ASP A 94 17.74 10.72 -32.76
N GLN A 95 18.84 11.47 -32.94
CA GLN A 95 19.83 11.17 -33.99
C GLN A 95 20.51 9.82 -33.77
N ALA A 96 20.89 9.50 -32.52
CA ALA A 96 21.54 8.25 -32.20
C ALA A 96 20.63 7.03 -32.43
N ILE A 97 19.33 7.15 -32.16
CA ILE A 97 18.33 6.10 -32.42
C ILE A 97 18.15 5.87 -33.92
N ALA A 98 18.20 6.92 -34.74
CA ALA A 98 18.10 6.76 -36.19
C ALA A 98 19.21 5.86 -36.77
N THR A 99 20.41 5.92 -36.18
CA THR A 99 21.56 5.09 -36.60
C THR A 99 21.64 3.76 -35.86
N SER A 100 21.24 3.72 -34.58
CA SER A 100 21.33 2.53 -33.72
C SER A 100 20.01 2.27 -32.97
N PRO A 101 18.94 1.88 -33.68
CA PRO A 101 17.59 1.82 -33.10
C PRO A 101 17.39 0.68 -32.08
N GLY A 102 18.30 -0.30 -32.06
CA GLY A 102 18.27 -1.42 -31.13
C GLY A 102 19.04 -1.19 -29.83
N ASP A 103 19.75 -0.07 -29.67
CA ASP A 103 20.55 0.18 -28.46
C ASP A 103 19.66 0.48 -27.24
N GLU A 104 19.63 -0.46 -26.31
CA GLU A 104 18.79 -0.42 -25.10
C GLU A 104 19.02 0.83 -24.25
N TRP A 105 20.28 1.28 -24.16
CA TRP A 105 20.64 2.41 -23.33
C TRP A 105 20.17 3.73 -23.96
N ILE A 106 20.32 3.91 -25.28
CA ILE A 106 19.90 5.14 -25.95
C ILE A 106 18.38 5.32 -25.84
N VAL A 107 17.58 4.28 -26.13
CA VAL A 107 16.12 4.36 -26.01
C VAL A 107 15.67 4.55 -24.56
N GLY A 108 16.33 3.89 -23.60
CA GLY A 108 16.06 4.07 -22.18
C GLY A 108 16.32 5.51 -21.69
N GLN A 109 17.44 6.12 -22.10
CA GLN A 109 17.71 7.53 -21.79
C GLN A 109 16.69 8.46 -22.45
N ARG A 110 16.28 8.20 -23.71
CA ARG A 110 15.26 8.99 -24.39
C ARG A 110 13.93 8.98 -23.62
N VAL A 111 13.45 7.80 -23.25
CA VAL A 111 12.21 7.65 -22.44
C VAL A 111 12.35 8.41 -21.12
N ARG A 112 13.43 8.18 -20.36
CA ARG A 112 13.67 8.86 -19.08
C ARG A 112 13.64 10.38 -19.22
N TYR A 113 14.43 10.95 -20.14
CA TYR A 113 14.53 12.40 -20.25
C TYR A 113 13.28 13.05 -20.84
N LEU A 114 12.47 12.33 -21.62
CA LEU A 114 11.13 12.77 -22.04
C LEU A 114 10.14 12.78 -20.86
N LEU A 115 10.21 11.79 -19.97
CA LEU A 115 9.40 11.76 -18.75
C LEU A 115 9.79 12.90 -17.79
N GLU A 116 11.09 13.10 -17.58
CA GLU A 116 11.60 14.22 -16.77
C GLU A 116 11.23 15.60 -17.38
N ASP A 117 11.06 15.71 -18.70
CA ASP A 117 10.62 16.95 -19.38
C ASP A 117 9.10 17.15 -19.36
N GLY A 118 8.34 16.27 -18.70
CA GLY A 118 6.87 16.32 -18.68
C GLY A 118 6.22 16.01 -20.03
N GLN A 119 6.86 15.19 -20.88
CA GLN A 119 6.37 14.79 -22.21
C GLN A 119 6.00 13.29 -22.28
N PRO A 120 5.07 12.79 -21.46
CA PRO A 120 4.76 11.36 -21.39
C PRO A 120 4.22 10.78 -22.70
N GLY A 121 3.48 11.56 -23.49
CA GLY A 121 3.02 11.12 -24.81
C GLY A 121 4.14 10.91 -25.83
N LYS A 122 5.25 11.65 -25.73
CA LYS A 122 6.45 11.39 -26.53
C LYS A 122 7.23 10.19 -25.99
N ALA A 123 7.29 10.04 -24.67
CA ALA A 123 7.93 8.89 -24.03
C ALA A 123 7.21 7.58 -24.40
N ALA A 124 5.87 7.58 -24.43
CA ALA A 124 5.05 6.44 -24.89
C ALA A 124 5.40 6.06 -26.33
N ARG A 125 5.40 7.03 -27.26
CA ARG A 125 5.82 6.79 -28.65
C ARG A 125 7.25 6.24 -28.76
N ALA A 126 8.17 6.75 -27.93
CA ALA A 126 9.54 6.25 -27.90
C ALA A 126 9.63 4.79 -27.44
N ALA A 127 8.77 4.37 -26.51
CA ALA A 127 8.66 2.98 -26.09
C ALA A 127 7.99 2.12 -27.17
N ASP A 128 6.96 2.62 -27.86
CA ASP A 128 6.29 1.91 -28.96
C ASP A 128 7.19 1.71 -30.19
N GLU A 129 8.07 2.68 -30.49
CA GLU A 129 9.04 2.65 -31.59
C GLU A 129 10.31 1.85 -31.25
N CYS A 130 10.44 1.38 -30.02
CA CYS A 130 11.61 0.67 -29.51
C CYS A 130 11.91 -0.59 -30.34
N ARG A 131 13.18 -0.77 -30.73
CA ARG A 131 13.66 -1.94 -31.50
C ARG A 131 14.72 -2.76 -30.77
N SER A 132 14.83 -2.59 -29.47
CA SER A 132 15.69 -3.39 -28.60
C SER A 132 15.06 -4.77 -28.31
N ALA A 133 15.56 -5.49 -27.30
CA ALA A 133 14.90 -6.70 -26.82
C ALA A 133 13.42 -6.40 -26.49
N TRP A 134 12.52 -7.25 -26.95
CA TRP A 134 11.06 -7.07 -26.81
C TRP A 134 10.65 -6.78 -25.36
N TRP A 135 11.15 -7.58 -24.41
CA TRP A 135 10.84 -7.41 -22.99
C TRP A 135 11.32 -6.06 -22.44
N TRP A 136 12.39 -5.47 -22.99
CA TRP A 136 12.89 -4.16 -22.58
C TRP A 136 11.98 -3.05 -23.07
N CYS A 137 11.49 -3.16 -24.32
CA CYS A 137 10.51 -2.22 -24.87
C CYS A 137 9.19 -2.25 -24.09
N GLU A 138 8.72 -3.44 -23.70
CA GLU A 138 7.57 -3.59 -22.80
C GLU A 138 7.86 -2.97 -21.42
N ALA A 139 9.04 -3.20 -20.83
CA ALA A 139 9.39 -2.61 -19.54
C ALA A 139 9.42 -1.07 -19.59
N LEU A 140 9.91 -0.46 -20.68
CA LEU A 140 9.83 0.99 -20.91
C LEU A 140 8.39 1.48 -21.03
N SER A 141 7.53 0.73 -21.73
CA SER A 141 6.09 1.03 -21.81
C SER A 141 5.42 0.97 -20.43
N GLY A 142 5.78 -0.02 -19.61
CA GLY A 142 5.35 -0.15 -18.22
C GLY A 142 5.77 1.04 -17.36
N LEU A 143 7.01 1.53 -17.50
CA LEU A 143 7.49 2.74 -16.82
C LEU A 143 6.65 3.96 -17.18
N VAL A 144 6.39 4.20 -18.48
CA VAL A 144 5.58 5.34 -18.92
C VAL A 144 4.17 5.24 -18.34
N ARG A 145 3.52 4.07 -18.43
CA ARG A 145 2.18 3.84 -17.87
C ARG A 145 2.13 4.11 -16.37
N HIS A 146 3.11 3.59 -15.62
CA HIS A 146 3.23 3.83 -14.18
C HIS A 146 3.32 5.33 -13.85
N VAL A 147 4.22 6.05 -14.52
CA VAL A 147 4.41 7.50 -14.29
C VAL A 147 3.15 8.31 -14.64
N THR A 148 2.36 7.85 -15.61
CA THR A 148 1.08 8.48 -15.98
C THR A 148 -0.12 8.03 -15.12
N GLY A 149 0.07 7.13 -14.16
CA GLY A 149 -0.98 6.63 -13.27
C GLY A 149 -1.86 5.50 -13.85
N ASP A 150 -1.53 4.95 -15.01
CA ASP A 150 -2.16 3.75 -15.57
C ASP A 150 -1.54 2.48 -14.93
N PHE A 151 -1.83 2.25 -13.65
CA PHE A 151 -1.25 1.16 -12.89
C PHE A 151 -1.71 -0.23 -13.36
N ALA A 152 -2.97 -0.37 -13.78
CA ALA A 152 -3.49 -1.63 -14.30
C ALA A 152 -2.83 -2.00 -15.63
N GLY A 153 -2.68 -1.03 -16.54
CA GLY A 153 -1.96 -1.23 -17.79
C GLY A 153 -0.47 -1.47 -17.55
N ALA A 154 0.15 -0.74 -16.61
CA ALA A 154 1.55 -0.96 -16.23
C ALA A 154 1.78 -2.38 -15.69
N ASP A 155 0.94 -2.88 -14.78
CA ASP A 155 1.06 -4.23 -14.20
C ASP A 155 0.96 -5.31 -15.29
N SER A 156 0.02 -5.14 -16.23
CA SER A 156 -0.17 -6.06 -17.36
C SER A 156 1.07 -6.09 -18.27
N VAL A 157 1.59 -4.92 -18.63
CA VAL A 157 2.76 -4.80 -19.51
C VAL A 157 4.04 -5.30 -18.82
N PHE A 158 4.23 -5.01 -17.53
CA PHE A 158 5.35 -5.57 -16.78
C PHE A 158 5.26 -7.10 -16.68
N ALA A 159 4.07 -7.69 -16.55
CA ALA A 159 3.92 -9.14 -16.59
C ALA A 159 4.34 -9.73 -17.95
N VAL A 160 4.00 -9.07 -19.06
CA VAL A 160 4.46 -9.46 -20.41
C VAL A 160 5.98 -9.33 -20.53
N ALA A 161 6.55 -8.22 -20.02
CA ALA A 161 8.00 -8.02 -20.01
C ALA A 161 8.72 -9.15 -19.24
N LEU A 162 8.28 -9.45 -18.02
CA LEU A 162 8.85 -10.53 -17.20
C LEU A 162 8.76 -11.89 -17.89
N ALA A 163 7.64 -12.20 -18.54
CA ALA A 163 7.47 -13.46 -19.26
C ALA A 163 8.42 -13.59 -20.48
N GLY A 164 8.83 -12.47 -21.07
CA GLY A 164 9.78 -12.43 -22.19
C GLY A 164 11.26 -12.38 -21.79
N MET A 165 11.57 -12.26 -20.49
CA MET A 165 12.95 -12.22 -19.99
C MET A 165 13.56 -13.63 -19.89
N PRO A 166 14.88 -13.77 -20.16
CA PRO A 166 15.66 -14.93 -19.73
C PRO A 166 15.46 -15.21 -18.23
N ASP A 167 15.58 -16.47 -17.82
CA ASP A 167 15.25 -16.90 -16.45
C ASP A 167 16.07 -16.18 -15.36
N ASP A 168 17.36 -15.96 -15.61
CA ASP A 168 18.26 -15.24 -14.73
C ASP A 168 17.90 -13.75 -14.62
N GLU A 169 17.61 -13.11 -15.75
CA GLU A 169 17.15 -11.71 -15.80
C GLU A 169 15.80 -11.55 -15.08
N ARG A 170 14.83 -12.43 -15.36
CA ARG A 170 13.51 -12.44 -14.71
C ARG A 170 13.66 -12.60 -13.19
N CYS A 171 14.57 -13.47 -12.75
CA CYS A 171 14.85 -13.67 -11.34
C CYS A 171 15.41 -12.42 -10.67
N ALA A 172 16.39 -11.78 -11.32
CA ALA A 172 17.01 -10.56 -10.80
C ALA A 172 16.03 -9.38 -10.74
N TRP A 173 15.11 -9.30 -11.71
CA TRP A 173 14.08 -8.25 -11.77
C TRP A 173 12.96 -8.43 -10.75
N SER A 174 12.57 -9.68 -10.48
CA SER A 174 11.50 -9.97 -9.51
C SER A 174 12.00 -9.91 -8.06
N ASP A 175 13.33 -9.91 -7.86
CA ASP A 175 13.92 -9.94 -6.52
C ASP A 175 13.45 -8.77 -5.62
N ILE A 176 12.87 -9.11 -4.47
CA ILE A 176 12.43 -8.12 -3.47
C ILE A 176 13.33 -8.04 -2.25
N SER A 177 14.55 -8.61 -2.28
CA SER A 177 15.46 -8.67 -1.13
C SER A 177 15.72 -7.30 -0.49
N ALA A 178 15.83 -6.25 -1.32
CA ALA A 178 16.06 -4.89 -0.86
C ALA A 178 14.86 -4.31 -0.06
N LEU A 179 13.64 -4.82 -0.28
CA LEU A 179 12.42 -4.35 0.36
C LEU A 179 12.09 -5.10 1.66
N LEU A 180 12.72 -6.23 1.91
CA LEU A 180 12.48 -7.06 3.08
C LEU A 180 13.48 -6.77 4.20
N ASP A 181 13.07 -7.00 5.44
CA ASP A 181 13.90 -6.98 6.63
C ASP A 181 13.60 -8.19 7.56
N GLY A 182 14.35 -8.28 8.66
CA GLY A 182 14.11 -9.23 9.74
C GLY A 182 13.90 -10.69 9.31
N ALA A 183 12.81 -11.28 9.79
CA ALA A 183 12.46 -12.67 9.54
C ALA A 183 12.15 -12.96 8.07
N LEU A 184 11.43 -12.05 7.38
CA LEU A 184 11.08 -12.19 5.97
C LEU A 184 12.32 -12.24 5.08
N ALA A 185 13.28 -11.33 5.30
CA ALA A 185 14.53 -11.32 4.54
C ALA A 185 15.34 -12.62 4.74
N HIS A 186 15.31 -13.19 5.95
CA HIS A 186 15.98 -14.46 6.23
C HIS A 186 15.27 -15.66 5.57
N GLN A 187 13.94 -15.71 5.59
CA GLN A 187 13.17 -16.75 4.89
C GLN A 187 13.39 -16.66 3.37
N TYR A 188 13.24 -15.46 2.81
CA TYR A 188 13.31 -15.21 1.38
C TYR A 188 14.66 -15.59 0.76
N ARG A 189 15.78 -15.30 1.45
CA ARG A 189 17.13 -15.66 0.96
C ARG A 189 17.38 -17.17 0.81
N LYS A 190 16.58 -18.01 1.48
CA LYS A 190 16.69 -19.48 1.38
C LYS A 190 15.96 -20.05 0.17
N LEU A 191 15.10 -19.25 -0.46
CA LEU A 191 14.31 -19.65 -1.62
C LEU A 191 15.13 -19.49 -2.90
N ASP A 192 15.03 -20.48 -3.77
CA ASP A 192 15.47 -20.39 -5.16
C ASP A 192 14.48 -19.54 -5.98
N CYS A 193 14.77 -19.35 -7.27
CA CYS A 193 13.95 -18.46 -8.10
C CYS A 193 12.48 -18.89 -8.18
N ALA A 194 12.22 -20.19 -8.31
CA ALA A 194 10.87 -20.72 -8.38
C ALA A 194 10.12 -20.55 -7.04
N GLY A 195 10.78 -20.83 -5.91
CA GLY A 195 10.22 -20.65 -4.58
C GLY A 195 9.89 -19.19 -4.25
N ARG A 196 10.70 -18.24 -4.76
CA ARG A 196 10.48 -16.80 -4.58
C ARG A 196 9.20 -16.30 -5.25
N ALA A 197 8.82 -16.83 -6.40
CA ALA A 197 7.64 -16.35 -7.14
C ALA A 197 6.34 -16.44 -6.33
N ALA A 198 6.14 -17.54 -5.58
CA ALA A 198 4.96 -17.69 -4.72
C ALA A 198 5.00 -16.74 -3.51
N PHE A 199 6.18 -16.55 -2.92
CA PHE A 199 6.41 -15.60 -1.84
C PHE A 199 6.12 -14.16 -2.31
N GLU A 200 6.69 -13.77 -3.45
CA GLU A 200 6.52 -12.45 -4.06
C GLU A 200 5.06 -12.18 -4.39
N ALA A 201 4.35 -13.14 -5.00
CA ALA A 201 2.92 -12.99 -5.32
C ALA A 201 2.08 -12.70 -4.07
N ARG A 202 2.31 -13.44 -2.98
CA ARG A 202 1.64 -13.22 -1.69
C ARG A 202 2.03 -11.88 -1.08
N TRP A 203 3.31 -11.55 -1.05
CA TRP A 203 3.80 -10.29 -0.47
C TRP A 203 3.25 -9.09 -1.24
N TRP A 204 3.25 -9.12 -2.58
CA TRP A 204 2.69 -8.07 -3.40
C TRP A 204 1.21 -7.88 -3.16
N TRP A 205 0.42 -8.96 -3.10
CA TRP A 205 -0.99 -8.88 -2.71
C TRP A 205 -1.16 -8.11 -1.40
N LEU A 206 -0.44 -8.49 -0.34
CA LEU A 206 -0.54 -7.85 0.97
C LEU A 206 -0.03 -6.39 0.99
N THR A 207 0.89 -6.06 0.09
CA THR A 207 1.53 -4.73 -0.02
C THR A 207 0.79 -3.77 -0.96
N GLN A 208 -0.28 -4.20 -1.64
CA GLN A 208 -1.09 -3.28 -2.44
C GLN A 208 -1.69 -2.16 -1.55
N PRO A 209 -1.40 -0.88 -1.82
CA PRO A 209 -1.89 0.25 -1.02
C PRO A 209 -3.40 0.25 -0.82
N LEU A 210 -4.18 0.07 -1.90
CA LEU A 210 -5.63 0.06 -1.90
C LEU A 210 -6.17 -1.08 -2.77
N TYR A 211 -6.96 -1.98 -2.21
CA TYR A 211 -7.65 -3.05 -2.95
C TYR A 211 -8.80 -2.53 -3.81
N SER A 212 -9.34 -1.35 -3.49
CA SER A 212 -10.37 -0.69 -4.30
C SER A 212 -9.88 -0.20 -5.66
N ARG A 213 -8.56 -0.09 -5.86
CA ARG A 213 -7.93 0.32 -7.12
C ARG A 213 -7.47 -0.91 -7.91
N VAL A 214 -7.67 -0.85 -9.22
CA VAL A 214 -7.24 -1.91 -10.14
C VAL A 214 -5.75 -1.75 -10.41
N GLY A 215 -5.01 -2.86 -10.32
CA GLY A 215 -3.55 -2.87 -10.43
C GLY A 215 -2.87 -2.52 -9.10
N ASN A 216 -1.79 -3.23 -8.81
CA ASN A 216 -0.99 -2.96 -7.63
C ASN A 216 0.06 -1.89 -7.95
N ASP A 217 -0.27 -0.64 -7.68
CA ASP A 217 0.57 0.52 -7.93
C ASP A 217 1.93 0.41 -7.23
N ARG A 218 1.99 -0.14 -6.01
CA ARG A 218 3.27 -0.39 -5.31
C ARG A 218 4.14 -1.44 -6.00
N ARG A 219 3.54 -2.49 -6.58
CA ARG A 219 4.26 -3.48 -7.41
C ARG A 219 4.77 -2.86 -8.70
N THR A 220 3.92 -2.10 -9.40
CA THR A 220 4.34 -1.41 -10.63
C THR A 220 5.42 -0.36 -10.38
N GLU A 221 5.40 0.31 -9.22
CA GLU A 221 6.48 1.19 -8.77
C GLU A 221 7.80 0.42 -8.62
N HIS A 222 7.78 -0.79 -8.06
CA HIS A 222 9.00 -1.60 -7.98
C HIS A 222 9.59 -1.90 -9.36
N PHE A 223 8.75 -2.30 -10.33
CA PHE A 223 9.24 -2.56 -11.68
C PHE A 223 9.65 -1.27 -12.41
N ALA A 224 8.95 -0.15 -12.20
CA ALA A 224 9.40 1.16 -12.70
C ALA A 224 10.78 1.54 -12.14
N ARG A 225 11.03 1.30 -10.84
CA ARG A 225 12.35 1.46 -10.22
C ARG A 225 13.39 0.52 -10.82
N ARG A 226 13.05 -0.72 -11.15
CA ARG A 226 13.94 -1.68 -11.86
C ARG A 226 14.31 -1.17 -13.26
N VAL A 227 13.36 -0.63 -14.01
CA VAL A 227 13.62 0.02 -15.30
C VAL A 227 14.60 1.20 -15.11
N MET A 228 14.35 2.06 -14.12
CA MET A 228 15.22 3.20 -13.84
C MET A 228 16.63 2.78 -13.39
N VAL A 229 16.75 1.70 -12.60
CA VAL A 229 18.05 1.08 -12.28
C VAL A 229 18.80 0.71 -13.56
N ARG A 230 18.15 -0.02 -14.49
CA ARG A 230 18.79 -0.45 -15.75
C ARG A 230 19.17 0.74 -16.64
N ILE A 231 18.36 1.79 -16.67
CA ILE A 231 18.68 3.04 -17.40
C ILE A 231 19.93 3.72 -16.82
N LEU A 232 20.09 3.71 -15.50
CA LEU A 232 21.13 4.46 -14.78
C LEU A 232 22.43 3.68 -14.54
N GLU A 233 22.40 2.36 -14.64
CA GLU A 233 23.51 1.50 -14.24
C GLU A 233 24.83 1.77 -14.98
N GLY A 234 25.93 1.78 -14.21
CA GLY A 234 27.29 1.94 -14.71
C GLY A 234 27.61 3.36 -15.21
N ARG A 235 26.93 4.39 -14.71
CA ARG A 235 27.08 5.79 -15.14
C ARG A 235 27.39 6.74 -13.99
N ARG A 236 27.92 7.92 -14.33
CA ARG A 236 28.05 9.02 -13.39
C ARG A 236 26.65 9.57 -13.11
N THR A 237 26.33 9.70 -11.84
CA THR A 237 25.00 10.09 -11.39
C THR A 237 24.92 11.59 -11.18
N PRO A 238 23.71 12.19 -11.09
CA PRO A 238 23.58 13.61 -10.81
C PRO A 238 24.28 14.04 -9.50
N PHE A 239 24.49 13.12 -8.57
CA PHE A 239 25.23 13.34 -7.32
C PHE A 239 26.75 13.48 -7.50
N GLY A 240 27.29 13.19 -8.70
CA GLY A 240 28.69 13.41 -9.04
C GLY A 240 29.61 12.21 -8.88
N PHE A 241 29.15 11.09 -8.32
CA PHE A 241 29.86 9.81 -8.26
C PHE A 241 29.28 8.77 -9.22
N TYR A 242 30.01 7.67 -9.43
CA TYR A 242 29.59 6.57 -10.29
C TYR A 242 28.57 5.66 -9.59
N TRP A 243 27.68 5.08 -10.39
CA TRP A 243 26.71 4.08 -9.96
C TRP A 243 27.36 2.88 -9.26
N ASP A 244 26.77 2.45 -8.16
CA ASP A 244 27.13 1.24 -7.43
C ASP A 244 25.87 0.47 -6.97
N ASN A 245 26.08 -0.68 -6.31
CA ASN A 245 24.98 -1.48 -5.77
C ASN A 245 24.20 -0.75 -4.65
N HIS A 246 24.82 0.18 -3.93
CA HIS A 246 24.13 0.94 -2.89
C HIS A 246 23.13 1.94 -3.50
N MET A 247 23.47 2.53 -4.66
CA MET A 247 22.53 3.35 -5.44
C MET A 247 21.35 2.55 -5.95
N ARG A 248 21.59 1.31 -6.39
CA ARG A 248 20.51 0.39 -6.78
C ARG A 248 19.53 0.21 -5.62
N ASP A 249 20.05 -0.13 -4.43
CA ASP A 249 19.21 -0.37 -3.26
C ASP A 249 18.46 0.91 -2.84
N ALA A 250 19.12 2.06 -2.86
CA ALA A 250 18.49 3.35 -2.56
C ALA A 250 17.31 3.63 -3.52
N LEU A 251 17.51 3.43 -4.83
CA LEU A 251 16.47 3.65 -5.84
C LEU A 251 15.33 2.65 -5.69
N ILE A 252 15.62 1.37 -5.49
CA ILE A 252 14.59 0.34 -5.29
C ILE A 252 13.75 0.64 -4.04
N ARG A 253 14.34 1.18 -2.97
CA ARG A 253 13.67 1.41 -1.68
C ARG A 253 12.96 2.75 -1.57
N TYR A 254 13.52 3.83 -2.15
CA TYR A 254 12.98 5.19 -2.01
C TYR A 254 12.56 5.85 -3.33
N GLY A 255 12.79 5.20 -4.46
CA GLY A 255 12.48 5.76 -5.77
C GLY A 255 13.59 6.66 -6.30
N TRP A 256 13.33 7.30 -7.43
CA TRP A 256 14.25 8.28 -8.03
C TRP A 256 13.80 9.71 -7.69
N PRO A 257 14.73 10.66 -7.54
CA PRO A 257 14.38 12.06 -7.34
C PRO A 257 13.64 12.66 -8.54
N THR A 258 12.60 13.46 -8.27
CA THR A 258 11.83 14.18 -9.31
C THR A 258 12.33 15.61 -9.52
N TRP A 259 13.00 16.18 -8.52
CA TRP A 259 13.65 17.49 -8.63
C TRP A 259 14.92 17.54 -7.77
N TRP A 260 15.73 18.57 -7.98
CA TRP A 260 17.11 18.61 -7.50
C TRP A 260 17.51 20.02 -7.11
N THR A 261 18.31 20.14 -6.05
CA THR A 261 18.98 21.39 -5.66
C THR A 261 20.47 21.18 -5.53
N ARG A 262 21.21 22.28 -5.49
CA ARG A 262 22.63 22.29 -5.15
C ARG A 262 22.88 23.16 -3.94
N GLU A 263 23.91 22.81 -3.20
CA GLU A 263 24.40 23.67 -2.14
C GLU A 263 24.99 24.98 -2.69
N PRO A 264 24.82 26.10 -1.97
CA PRO A 264 25.62 27.29 -2.20
C PRO A 264 27.12 26.97 -2.05
N PRO A 265 28.00 27.47 -2.93
CA PRO A 265 29.43 27.22 -2.81
C PRO A 265 29.99 27.82 -1.51
N ILE A 266 30.72 27.01 -0.74
CA ILE A 266 31.35 27.43 0.54
C ILE A 266 32.30 28.62 0.30
N PHE A 267 33.02 28.62 -0.83
CA PHE A 267 33.86 29.73 -1.27
C PHE A 267 33.55 30.07 -2.73
N ARG A 268 33.07 31.28 -3.03
CA ARG A 268 32.73 31.72 -4.40
C ARG A 268 33.92 31.75 -5.37
N VAL A 269 35.14 31.75 -4.86
CA VAL A 269 36.39 31.91 -5.63
C VAL A 269 37.04 30.55 -5.96
N ILE A 270 36.75 29.49 -5.20
CA ILE A 270 37.30 28.15 -5.42
C ILE A 270 36.24 27.30 -6.13
N ARG A 271 36.55 26.80 -7.34
CA ARG A 271 35.67 25.85 -8.04
C ARG A 271 35.75 24.48 -7.37
N SER A 272 34.74 24.14 -6.56
CA SER A 272 34.48 22.77 -6.13
C SER A 272 33.39 22.12 -6.99
N GLU A 273 33.35 20.79 -7.01
CA GLU A 273 32.17 20.07 -7.51
C GLU A 273 30.95 20.45 -6.66
N PRO A 274 29.78 20.74 -7.28
CA PRO A 274 28.59 21.11 -6.53
C PRO A 274 28.07 19.88 -5.77
N LEU A 275 27.73 20.08 -4.51
CA LEU A 275 27.04 19.09 -3.69
C LEU A 275 25.55 19.14 -4.01
N ILE A 276 25.00 18.01 -4.44
CA ILE A 276 23.67 17.91 -5.02
C ILE A 276 22.75 17.15 -4.09
N THR A 277 21.54 17.70 -3.90
CA THR A 277 20.45 17.05 -3.20
C THR A 277 19.37 16.66 -4.20
N GLY A 278 18.95 15.39 -4.15
CA GLY A 278 17.82 14.87 -4.93
C GLY A 278 16.60 14.75 -4.02
N HIS A 279 15.48 15.28 -4.47
CA HIS A 279 14.21 15.28 -3.74
C HIS A 279 13.23 14.30 -4.37
N THR A 280 12.71 13.39 -3.55
CA THR A 280 11.71 12.39 -3.96
C THR A 280 10.31 12.92 -3.68
N PRO A 281 9.26 12.43 -4.37
CA PRO A 281 7.90 12.87 -4.11
C PRO A 281 7.48 12.66 -2.65
N SER A 282 6.74 13.62 -2.11
CA SER A 282 6.18 13.60 -0.76
C SER A 282 4.68 13.99 -0.79
N PRO A 283 3.88 13.56 0.20
CA PRO A 283 4.22 12.64 1.27
C PRO A 283 4.45 11.21 0.76
N ALA A 284 5.30 10.45 1.47
CA ALA A 284 5.63 9.07 1.12
C ALA A 284 5.46 8.17 2.35
N PHE A 285 4.93 6.97 2.12
CA PHE A 285 4.50 6.02 3.16
C PHE A 285 5.16 4.66 2.96
N GLN A 286 5.17 3.85 4.02
CA GLN A 286 5.52 2.43 3.95
C GLN A 286 4.27 1.60 3.63
N PHE A 287 4.42 0.63 2.73
CA PHE A 287 3.37 -0.33 2.35
C PHE A 287 3.81 -1.79 2.44
N GLY A 288 5.11 -2.06 2.66
CA GLY A 288 5.62 -3.41 2.90
C GLY A 288 4.90 -4.11 4.06
N ALA A 289 4.37 -5.32 3.82
CA ALA A 289 3.67 -6.11 4.83
C ALA A 289 4.67 -6.76 5.81
N GLY A 290 4.31 -6.77 7.09
CA GLY A 290 5.07 -7.43 8.17
C GLY A 290 5.08 -8.96 8.05
N ALA A 291 6.04 -9.61 8.74
CA ALA A 291 6.22 -11.06 8.69
C ALA A 291 4.97 -11.84 9.11
N HIS A 292 4.30 -11.38 10.17
CA HIS A 292 3.09 -12.01 10.69
C HIS A 292 1.94 -11.99 9.66
N ALA A 293 1.73 -10.88 8.94
CA ALA A 293 0.72 -10.84 7.88
C ALA A 293 1.03 -11.74 6.68
N VAL A 294 2.30 -12.00 6.37
CA VAL A 294 2.69 -12.91 5.27
C VAL A 294 2.48 -14.37 5.67
N ASP A 295 2.82 -14.72 6.92
CA ASP A 295 2.73 -16.08 7.44
C ASP A 295 1.28 -16.48 7.77
N ASP A 296 0.50 -15.58 8.37
CA ASP A 296 -0.92 -15.78 8.71
C ASP A 296 -1.76 -14.51 8.45
N PRO A 297 -2.18 -14.28 7.19
CA PRO A 297 -2.97 -13.09 6.82
C PRO A 297 -4.28 -12.94 7.61
N GLY A 298 -4.86 -14.04 8.10
CA GLY A 298 -6.15 -14.03 8.78
C GLY A 298 -6.09 -13.59 10.24
N SER A 299 -4.91 -13.66 10.87
CA SER A 299 -4.69 -13.14 12.23
C SER A 299 -3.94 -11.82 12.26
N ALA A 300 -3.51 -11.32 11.09
CA ALA A 300 -2.77 -10.07 10.91
C ALA A 300 -3.44 -8.87 11.60
N THR A 301 -2.61 -7.96 12.11
CA THR A 301 -3.04 -6.78 12.87
C THR A 301 -2.80 -5.50 12.08
N PRO A 302 -3.42 -4.37 12.44
CA PRO A 302 -3.16 -3.09 11.76
C PRO A 302 -1.67 -2.69 11.72
N ASP A 303 -0.89 -3.07 12.74
CA ASP A 303 0.54 -2.77 12.85
C ASP A 303 1.37 -3.48 11.76
N ASP A 304 0.87 -4.59 11.20
CA ASP A 304 1.53 -5.28 10.08
C ASP A 304 1.52 -4.46 8.78
N TRP A 305 0.77 -3.36 8.73
CA TRP A 305 0.70 -2.41 7.61
C TRP A 305 0.87 -0.95 8.06
N ALA A 306 1.69 -0.71 9.08
CA ALA A 306 2.00 0.63 9.54
C ALA A 306 2.54 1.51 8.39
N LEU A 307 1.87 2.65 8.16
CA LEU A 307 2.21 3.62 7.11
C LEU A 307 3.46 4.44 7.48
N GLU A 308 3.69 4.61 8.78
CA GLU A 308 4.76 5.40 9.35
C GLU A 308 5.67 4.51 10.18
N ALA A 309 6.96 4.53 9.86
CA ALA A 309 8.00 3.97 10.70
C ALA A 309 9.11 5.01 10.88
N ARG A 310 9.76 5.01 12.04
CA ARG A 310 10.87 5.94 12.35
C ARG A 310 12.05 5.76 11.37
N GLN A 311 12.28 4.54 10.89
CA GLN A 311 13.27 4.18 9.89
C GLN A 311 12.63 3.15 8.93
N PRO A 312 11.79 3.61 7.99
CA PRO A 312 11.04 2.71 7.13
C PRO A 312 11.97 2.05 6.12
N ARG A 313 11.81 0.73 5.96
CA ARG A 313 12.61 -0.06 5.00
C ARG A 313 12.41 0.44 3.58
N GLU A 314 11.23 0.90 3.23
CA GLU A 314 10.93 1.44 1.91
C GLU A 314 9.91 2.56 2.03
N ARG A 315 9.87 3.42 1.01
CA ARG A 315 8.85 4.47 0.89
C ARG A 315 8.31 4.53 -0.52
N TYR A 316 7.04 4.85 -0.60
CA TYR A 316 6.34 5.13 -1.85
C TYR A 316 5.34 6.27 -1.64
N ALA A 317 5.30 7.18 -2.60
CA ALA A 317 4.37 8.31 -2.66
C ALA A 317 3.36 8.06 -3.79
N PRO A 318 2.17 7.50 -3.48
CA PRO A 318 1.15 7.29 -4.50
C PRO A 318 0.68 8.66 -5.05
N PRO A 319 0.68 8.88 -6.38
CA PRO A 319 0.35 10.20 -6.95
C PRO A 319 -1.10 10.62 -6.71
N TYR A 320 -1.96 9.71 -6.25
CA TYR A 320 -3.35 9.99 -5.90
C TYR A 320 -3.55 10.31 -4.40
N ALA A 321 -2.49 10.25 -3.58
CA ALA A 321 -2.56 10.37 -2.13
C ALA A 321 -1.74 11.57 -1.62
N ALA A 322 -2.34 12.76 -1.65
CA ALA A 322 -1.81 13.95 -0.99
C ALA A 322 -1.83 13.83 0.54
N ALA A 323 -2.68 12.95 1.09
CA ALA A 323 -2.63 12.49 2.47
C ALA A 323 -3.07 11.03 2.56
N PHE A 324 -2.44 10.25 3.43
CA PHE A 324 -2.80 8.86 3.70
C PHE A 324 -2.83 8.64 5.22
N GLY A 325 -4.00 8.28 5.76
CA GLY A 325 -4.19 8.04 7.19
C GLY A 325 -4.83 6.70 7.51
N TYR A 326 -5.10 6.52 8.80
CA TYR A 326 -5.86 5.37 9.31
C TYR A 326 -7.35 5.70 9.39
N LEU A 327 -8.19 4.72 9.13
CA LEU A 327 -9.64 4.87 9.18
C LEU A 327 -10.20 4.27 10.48
N GLU A 328 -10.78 5.13 11.31
CA GLU A 328 -11.55 4.68 12.47
C GLU A 328 -12.84 4.01 12.02
N HIS A 329 -13.16 2.86 12.62
CA HIS A 329 -14.28 2.01 12.22
C HIS A 329 -14.60 0.98 13.30
N GLN A 330 -15.72 0.28 13.15
CA GLN A 330 -15.92 -1.06 13.72
C GLN A 330 -16.21 -2.07 12.61
N SER A 331 -15.95 -3.35 12.89
CA SER A 331 -16.36 -4.44 12.01
C SER A 331 -16.91 -5.62 12.80
N ALA A 332 -17.81 -6.39 12.19
CA ALA A 332 -18.38 -7.60 12.78
C ALA A 332 -18.65 -8.65 11.70
N VAL A 333 -18.40 -9.92 12.03
CA VAL A 333 -18.63 -11.07 11.15
C VAL A 333 -19.84 -11.88 11.63
N PHE A 334 -20.71 -12.22 10.68
CA PHE A 334 -21.92 -13.03 10.86
C PHE A 334 -21.89 -14.25 9.94
N THR A 335 -22.12 -15.45 10.46
CA THR A 335 -22.03 -16.70 9.70
C THR A 335 -23.37 -17.03 9.03
N ARG A 336 -23.32 -17.58 7.82
CA ARG A 336 -24.45 -17.96 6.98
C ARG A 336 -24.12 -19.29 6.31
N GLY A 337 -24.15 -20.36 7.10
CA GLY A 337 -23.75 -21.69 6.63
C GLY A 337 -22.29 -21.73 6.19
N ASP A 338 -22.06 -21.80 4.88
CA ASP A 338 -20.75 -21.85 4.23
C ASP A 338 -20.11 -20.47 3.98
N SER A 339 -20.83 -19.40 4.28
CA SER A 339 -20.43 -18.04 3.94
C SER A 339 -20.53 -17.09 5.12
N CYS A 340 -19.73 -16.05 5.12
CA CYS A 340 -19.64 -15.05 6.16
C CYS A 340 -20.05 -13.70 5.59
N VAL A 341 -20.88 -12.99 6.34
CA VAL A 341 -21.27 -11.61 6.08
C VAL A 341 -20.40 -10.73 6.98
N VAL A 342 -19.58 -9.89 6.38
CA VAL A 342 -18.76 -8.91 7.08
C VAL A 342 -19.43 -7.55 6.98
N VAL A 343 -19.67 -6.94 8.14
CA VAL A 343 -20.15 -5.57 8.28
C VAL A 343 -18.96 -4.71 8.69
N ALA A 344 -18.74 -3.59 8.00
CA ALA A 344 -17.79 -2.56 8.40
C ALA A 344 -18.51 -1.23 8.47
N ALA A 345 -18.62 -0.67 9.68
CA ALA A 345 -19.27 0.61 9.93
C ALA A 345 -18.21 1.67 10.28
N TYR A 346 -18.40 2.87 9.78
CA TYR A 346 -17.46 3.97 9.88
C TYR A 346 -18.21 5.30 9.99
N ASP A 347 -17.60 6.28 10.65
CA ASP A 347 -18.07 7.66 10.65
C ASP A 347 -17.00 8.60 10.08
N LEU A 348 -17.41 9.40 9.10
CA LEU A 348 -16.57 10.39 8.44
C LEU A 348 -17.07 11.83 8.68
N SER A 349 -18.16 12.03 9.42
CA SER A 349 -18.75 13.36 9.64
C SER A 349 -17.83 14.30 10.43
N HIS A 350 -16.94 13.77 11.25
CA HIS A 350 -15.99 14.56 12.05
C HIS A 350 -14.54 14.22 11.73
N HIS A 351 -14.31 13.50 10.64
CA HIS A 351 -12.97 13.09 10.25
C HIS A 351 -12.24 14.27 9.60
N ALA A 352 -11.06 14.62 10.12
CA ALA A 352 -10.29 15.80 9.71
C ALA A 352 -10.05 15.90 8.19
N LEU A 353 -9.85 14.76 7.52
CA LEU A 353 -9.68 14.72 6.06
C LEU A 353 -11.00 14.76 5.27
N PHE A 354 -12.12 14.28 5.83
CA PHE A 354 -13.29 13.90 5.02
C PHE A 354 -14.57 14.67 5.31
N ASP A 355 -14.63 15.49 6.36
CA ASP A 355 -15.84 16.23 6.71
C ASP A 355 -16.36 17.11 5.54
N GLN A 356 -17.66 16.98 5.25
CA GLN A 356 -18.38 17.62 4.14
C GLN A 356 -17.77 17.42 2.74
N ARG A 357 -17.06 16.30 2.49
CA ARG A 357 -16.43 15.99 1.20
C ARG A 357 -17.13 14.87 0.46
N ALA A 358 -16.97 14.87 -0.86
CA ALA A 358 -17.35 13.73 -1.69
C ALA A 358 -16.34 12.60 -1.51
N VAL A 359 -16.79 11.50 -0.90
CA VAL A 359 -15.96 10.34 -0.57
C VAL A 359 -16.52 9.10 -1.23
N THR A 360 -15.62 8.24 -1.70
CA THR A 360 -15.93 6.85 -2.03
C THR A 360 -15.32 5.96 -0.96
N THR A 361 -16.15 5.16 -0.31
CA THR A 361 -15.74 4.16 0.67
C THR A 361 -15.86 2.78 0.07
N THR A 362 -14.92 1.90 0.42
CA THR A 362 -14.88 0.54 -0.12
C THR A 362 -14.50 -0.42 1.00
N LEU A 363 -15.30 -1.46 1.19
CA LEU A 363 -14.97 -2.65 1.96
C LEU A 363 -14.48 -3.71 0.98
N ALA A 364 -13.19 -4.02 1.06
CA ALA A 364 -12.55 -5.08 0.30
C ALA A 364 -12.23 -6.27 1.23
N LEU A 365 -12.66 -7.46 0.83
CA LEU A 365 -12.37 -8.72 1.51
C LEU A 365 -11.55 -9.59 0.57
N ALA A 366 -10.31 -9.89 0.95
CA ALA A 366 -9.39 -10.68 0.14
C ALA A 366 -8.93 -11.92 0.87
N ALA A 367 -9.18 -13.12 0.34
CA ALA A 367 -8.68 -14.36 0.93
C ALA A 367 -7.25 -14.70 0.44
N ASP A 368 -6.95 -14.31 -0.80
CA ASP A 368 -5.66 -14.50 -1.46
C ASP A 368 -5.55 -13.49 -2.63
N GLN A 369 -4.48 -13.61 -3.43
CA GLN A 369 -4.24 -12.73 -4.58
C GLN A 369 -5.27 -12.83 -5.73
N HIS A 370 -6.19 -13.80 -5.69
CA HIS A 370 -7.19 -14.06 -6.73
C HIS A 370 -8.63 -13.86 -6.24
N SER A 371 -8.85 -13.96 -4.93
CA SER A 371 -10.16 -13.96 -4.29
C SER A 371 -10.44 -12.61 -3.63
N LEU A 372 -11.02 -11.66 -4.38
CA LEU A 372 -11.37 -10.32 -3.90
C LEU A 372 -12.87 -10.05 -4.05
N THR A 373 -13.53 -9.69 -2.95
CA THR A 373 -14.92 -9.20 -2.94
C THR A 373 -14.94 -7.74 -2.47
N ILE A 374 -15.67 -6.89 -3.18
CA ILE A 374 -15.78 -5.45 -2.87
C ILE A 374 -17.25 -5.06 -2.69
N ALA A 375 -17.52 -4.31 -1.62
CA ALA A 375 -18.71 -3.47 -1.48
C ALA A 375 -18.28 -2.00 -1.47
N ARG A 376 -19.04 -1.13 -2.15
CA ARG A 376 -18.68 0.29 -2.31
C ARG A 376 -19.89 1.18 -2.09
N ASP A 377 -19.62 2.35 -1.53
CA ASP A 377 -20.59 3.41 -1.37
C ASP A 377 -19.92 4.75 -1.67
N SER A 378 -20.66 5.68 -2.28
CA SER A 378 -20.14 6.99 -2.68
C SER A 378 -21.14 8.05 -2.29
N GLY A 379 -20.66 9.20 -1.83
CA GLY A 379 -21.51 10.34 -1.53
C GLY A 379 -20.78 11.42 -0.75
N VAL A 380 -21.49 12.50 -0.46
CA VAL A 380 -20.99 13.54 0.44
C VAL A 380 -21.09 13.00 1.87
N THR A 381 -20.03 13.16 2.66
CA THR A 381 -20.04 12.84 4.08
C THR A 381 -20.94 13.81 4.85
N GLY A 382 -21.63 13.32 5.87
CA GLY A 382 -22.46 14.19 6.71
C GLY A 382 -23.37 13.43 7.67
N GLY A 383 -23.47 13.96 8.89
CA GLY A 383 -24.57 13.79 9.83
C GLY A 383 -24.82 12.42 10.46
N ARG A 384 -24.15 11.35 10.02
CA ARG A 384 -24.23 10.01 10.63
C ARG A 384 -23.17 9.03 10.11
N ALA A 385 -22.93 8.00 10.90
CA ALA A 385 -22.20 6.80 10.49
C ALA A 385 -22.87 6.07 9.31
N ARG A 386 -22.04 5.37 8.52
CA ARG A 386 -22.45 4.52 7.39
C ARG A 386 -21.84 3.14 7.58
N ALA A 387 -22.41 2.15 6.90
CA ALA A 387 -21.91 0.78 6.93
C ALA A 387 -21.91 0.13 5.54
N LEU A 388 -20.86 -0.65 5.28
CA LEU A 388 -20.73 -1.51 4.12
C LEU A 388 -20.87 -2.96 4.53
N VAL A 389 -21.48 -3.76 3.65
CA VAL A 389 -21.71 -5.19 3.88
C VAL A 389 -21.21 -5.96 2.67
N ALA A 390 -20.38 -6.96 2.91
CA ALA A 390 -19.92 -7.89 1.88
C ALA A 390 -20.04 -9.33 2.36
N ARG A 391 -20.22 -10.26 1.43
CA ARG A 391 -20.35 -11.69 1.70
C ARG A 391 -19.30 -12.47 0.93
N LEU A 392 -18.60 -13.38 1.60
CA LEU A 392 -17.66 -14.32 0.99
C LEU A 392 -17.69 -15.67 1.73
N ALA A 393 -16.96 -16.68 1.26
CA ALA A 393 -16.77 -17.94 2.00
C ALA A 393 -16.22 -17.70 3.43
N CYS A 394 -16.70 -18.44 4.43
CA CYS A 394 -16.16 -18.33 5.80
C CYS A 394 -14.76 -18.96 5.89
N GLN A 395 -13.73 -18.15 5.64
CA GLN A 395 -12.33 -18.54 5.74
C GLN A 395 -11.48 -17.35 6.21
N PRO A 396 -10.25 -17.59 6.70
CA PRO A 396 -9.29 -16.53 6.98
C PRO A 396 -9.13 -15.59 5.78
N LEU A 397 -9.17 -14.28 6.00
CA LEU A 397 -9.10 -13.26 4.97
C LEU A 397 -8.48 -11.97 5.50
N VAL A 398 -8.09 -11.07 4.59
CA VAL A 398 -7.70 -9.70 4.91
C VAL A 398 -8.86 -8.76 4.58
N MET A 399 -9.31 -8.00 5.57
CA MET A 399 -10.25 -6.90 5.40
C MET A 399 -9.48 -5.62 5.12
N SER A 400 -9.91 -4.84 4.14
CA SER A 400 -9.44 -3.47 3.90
C SER A 400 -10.66 -2.55 3.77
N LEU A 401 -10.86 -1.66 4.73
CA LEU A 401 -11.85 -0.58 4.64
C LEU A 401 -11.12 0.69 4.21
N GLU A 402 -11.54 1.25 3.08
CA GLU A 402 -10.82 2.31 2.37
C GLU A 402 -11.76 3.49 2.13
N ALA A 403 -11.30 4.70 2.41
CA ALA A 403 -12.02 5.95 2.12
C ALA A 403 -11.14 6.85 1.25
N ILE A 404 -11.71 7.35 0.14
CA ILE A 404 -10.99 8.15 -0.85
C ILE A 404 -11.82 9.41 -1.18
N ALA A 405 -11.22 10.58 -0.97
CA ALA A 405 -11.71 11.86 -1.50
C ALA A 405 -10.86 12.23 -2.73
N PRO A 406 -11.32 11.88 -3.95
CA PRO A 406 -10.47 11.90 -5.13
C PRO A 406 -10.07 13.30 -5.61
N ARG A 407 -10.82 14.35 -5.26
CA ARG A 407 -10.50 15.73 -5.66
C ARG A 407 -9.33 16.28 -4.85
N GLU A 408 -9.29 15.95 -3.57
CA GLU A 408 -8.28 16.38 -2.61
C GLU A 408 -7.06 15.44 -2.59
N GLY A 409 -7.22 14.20 -3.07
CA GLY A 409 -6.22 13.16 -2.92
C GLY A 409 -6.09 12.69 -1.46
N TYR A 410 -7.16 12.76 -0.67
CA TYR A 410 -7.14 12.26 0.70
C TYR A 410 -7.57 10.80 0.75
N VAL A 411 -6.79 10.00 1.47
CA VAL A 411 -7.00 8.56 1.61
C VAL A 411 -6.93 8.19 3.08
N ALA A 412 -7.81 7.28 3.52
CA ALA A 412 -7.65 6.58 4.78
C ALA A 412 -7.96 5.10 4.63
N ARG A 413 -7.28 4.27 5.43
CA ARG A 413 -7.42 2.82 5.38
C ARG A 413 -7.41 2.21 6.78
N ALA A 414 -8.25 1.19 6.97
CA ALA A 414 -8.06 0.19 8.01
C ALA A 414 -7.84 -1.17 7.36
N ARG A 415 -6.80 -1.89 7.77
CA ARG A 415 -6.46 -3.21 7.24
C ARG A 415 -6.02 -4.16 8.34
N TYR A 416 -6.59 -5.36 8.37
CA TYR A 416 -6.24 -6.44 9.30
C TYR A 416 -6.86 -7.77 8.84
N GLY A 417 -6.38 -8.85 9.43
CA GLY A 417 -6.92 -10.19 9.24
C GLY A 417 -8.26 -10.38 9.94
N LEU A 418 -9.17 -11.05 9.28
CA LEU A 418 -10.35 -11.65 9.88
C LEU A 418 -10.21 -13.16 9.78
N ALA A 419 -10.36 -13.84 10.90
CA ALA A 419 -10.43 -15.30 10.97
C ALA A 419 -11.81 -15.71 11.48
N PRO A 420 -12.86 -15.70 10.62
CA PRO A 420 -14.18 -16.16 10.99
C PRO A 420 -14.06 -17.60 11.49
N LYS A 421 -14.34 -17.81 12.78
CA LYS A 421 -14.50 -19.15 13.32
C LYS A 421 -15.93 -19.58 12.99
N GLY A 422 -16.15 -20.87 12.71
CA GLY A 422 -17.49 -21.47 12.64
C GLY A 422 -18.18 -21.48 14.00
N ALA A 423 -18.22 -20.32 14.66
CA ALA A 423 -18.73 -20.12 15.99
C ALA A 423 -20.26 -20.17 15.95
N ALA A 424 -20.84 -20.78 16.98
CA ALA A 424 -22.28 -20.78 17.19
C ALA A 424 -22.81 -19.42 17.71
N ILE A 425 -21.97 -18.39 17.77
CA ILE A 425 -22.33 -17.00 18.07
C ILE A 425 -21.56 -16.06 17.14
N SER A 426 -22.20 -14.98 16.70
CA SER A 426 -21.56 -13.96 15.85
C SER A 426 -20.62 -13.06 16.64
N ASP A 427 -19.88 -12.21 15.92
CA ASP A 427 -19.31 -11.02 16.56
C ASP A 427 -20.42 -10.10 17.07
N VAL A 428 -20.05 -9.24 18.02
CA VAL A 428 -20.91 -8.19 18.56
C VAL A 428 -20.85 -6.96 17.66
N LEU A 429 -21.99 -6.49 17.15
CA LEU A 429 -22.12 -5.24 16.39
C LEU A 429 -22.71 -4.15 17.29
N LEU A 430 -22.05 -2.99 17.32
CA LEU A 430 -22.56 -1.81 18.02
C LEU A 430 -23.50 -1.02 17.11
N PHE A 431 -24.55 -0.41 17.65
CA PHE A 431 -25.46 0.43 16.86
C PHE A 431 -25.98 1.62 17.67
N ASP A 432 -26.23 2.72 16.99
CA ASP A 432 -26.82 3.92 17.57
C ASP A 432 -28.29 3.68 17.88
N LEU A 433 -28.73 4.00 19.10
CA LEU A 433 -30.12 3.79 19.51
C LEU A 433 -31.08 4.80 18.86
N SER A 434 -30.57 5.97 18.44
CA SER A 434 -31.35 6.91 17.63
C SER A 434 -31.21 6.55 16.14
N PRO A 435 -32.31 6.51 15.35
CA PRO A 435 -33.68 6.91 15.65
C PRO A 435 -34.60 5.69 15.95
N PHE A 436 -34.09 4.61 16.54
CA PHE A 436 -34.93 3.43 16.78
C PHE A 436 -36.00 3.68 17.84
N ASP A 437 -37.27 3.56 17.45
CA ASP A 437 -38.38 3.43 18.39
C ASP A 437 -38.41 2.05 19.07
N SER A 438 -37.76 1.04 18.47
CA SER A 438 -37.62 -0.31 19.00
C SER A 438 -36.34 -0.99 18.52
N LEU A 439 -35.80 -1.91 19.33
CA LEU A 439 -34.52 -2.58 19.04
C LEU A 439 -34.58 -3.40 17.74
N PRO A 440 -33.48 -3.43 16.95
CA PRO A 440 -33.44 -4.11 15.66
C PRO A 440 -33.64 -5.61 15.79
N ARG A 441 -34.57 -6.16 15.01
CA ARG A 441 -34.86 -7.62 14.96
C ARG A 441 -34.19 -8.34 13.80
N THR A 442 -33.41 -7.60 12.98
CA THR A 442 -32.68 -8.17 11.85
C THR A 442 -31.32 -7.51 11.72
N LEU A 443 -30.33 -8.24 11.19
CA LEU A 443 -29.02 -7.67 10.89
C LEU A 443 -29.14 -6.46 9.94
N SER A 444 -29.99 -6.53 8.93
CA SER A 444 -30.19 -5.40 7.99
C SER A 444 -30.72 -4.15 8.69
N ALA A 445 -31.58 -4.29 9.71
CA ALA A 445 -32.04 -3.16 10.52
C ALA A 445 -30.90 -2.59 11.37
N ALA A 446 -30.11 -3.45 12.04
CA ALA A 446 -28.97 -3.02 12.85
C ALA A 446 -27.90 -2.29 12.02
N VAL A 447 -27.57 -2.82 10.83
CA VAL A 447 -26.56 -2.24 9.91
C VAL A 447 -26.90 -0.81 9.50
N LYS A 448 -28.18 -0.44 9.33
CA LYS A 448 -28.58 0.91 8.91
C LYS A 448 -28.17 2.01 9.91
N HIS A 449 -27.96 1.62 11.16
CA HIS A 449 -27.63 2.46 12.30
C HIS A 449 -26.42 1.91 13.05
N ALA A 450 -25.57 1.11 12.39
CA ALA A 450 -24.36 0.61 13.01
C ALA A 450 -23.47 1.79 13.41
N HIS A 451 -22.96 1.75 14.64
CA HIS A 451 -22.12 2.81 15.18
C HIS A 451 -20.83 2.94 14.35
N GLY A 452 -20.26 4.13 14.24
CA GLY A 452 -19.15 4.36 13.32
C GLY A 452 -17.78 3.90 13.82
N SER A 453 -17.63 3.56 15.10
CA SER A 453 -16.33 3.32 15.71
C SER A 453 -16.41 2.34 16.87
N THR A 454 -15.29 2.10 17.54
CA THR A 454 -15.25 1.47 18.88
C THR A 454 -15.02 2.50 19.99
N ARG A 455 -15.01 3.80 19.65
CA ARG A 455 -14.88 4.91 20.60
C ARG A 455 -16.24 5.51 20.88
N ILE A 456 -16.68 5.40 22.12
CA ILE A 456 -18.01 5.84 22.54
C ILE A 456 -17.82 7.05 23.46
N PRO A 457 -18.46 8.20 23.18
CA PRO A 457 -18.47 9.33 24.11
C PRO A 457 -19.05 8.92 25.47
N ALA A 458 -18.45 9.42 26.55
CA ALA A 458 -18.99 9.22 27.90
C ALA A 458 -20.40 9.82 27.99
N GLY A 459 -21.28 9.22 28.80
CA GLY A 459 -22.65 9.70 28.93
C GLY A 459 -23.64 9.09 27.93
N GLU A 460 -23.18 8.40 26.88
CA GLU A 460 -24.05 7.84 25.85
C GLU A 460 -24.63 6.46 26.19
N ARG A 461 -25.72 6.12 25.47
CA ARG A 461 -26.31 4.78 25.45
C ARG A 461 -26.00 4.15 24.10
N ILE A 462 -25.62 2.88 24.10
CA ILE A 462 -25.23 2.15 22.89
C ILE A 462 -26.02 0.86 22.73
N GLY A 463 -26.40 0.54 21.51
CA GLY A 463 -27.00 -0.74 21.15
C GLY A 463 -25.94 -1.82 20.92
N VAL A 464 -26.23 -3.04 21.35
CA VAL A 464 -25.41 -4.24 21.14
C VAL A 464 -26.25 -5.28 20.41
N PHE A 465 -25.77 -5.78 19.28
CA PHE A 465 -26.45 -6.76 18.43
C PHE A 465 -25.59 -8.01 18.23
N TRP A 466 -26.20 -9.20 18.32
CA TRP A 466 -25.55 -10.48 18.04
C TRP A 466 -26.54 -11.54 17.55
N GLU A 467 -26.00 -12.59 16.93
CA GLU A 467 -26.74 -13.74 16.45
C GLU A 467 -26.19 -15.03 17.09
N VAL A 468 -27.09 -15.96 17.39
CA VAL A 468 -26.77 -17.31 17.88
C VAL A 468 -27.23 -18.32 16.84
N TYR A 469 -26.37 -19.29 16.54
CA TYR A 469 -26.53 -20.25 15.45
C TYR A 469 -26.61 -21.69 15.96
N GLY A 470 -27.17 -22.59 15.14
CA GLY A 470 -27.20 -24.02 15.44
C GLY A 470 -28.14 -24.40 16.58
N LEU A 471 -29.18 -23.61 16.79
CA LEU A 471 -30.21 -23.84 17.80
C LEU A 471 -31.20 -24.93 17.35
N SER A 472 -31.81 -25.62 18.31
CA SER A 472 -32.92 -26.55 18.04
C SER A 472 -34.09 -25.84 17.36
N SER A 473 -34.79 -26.53 16.44
CA SER A 473 -35.97 -25.99 15.75
C SER A 473 -37.10 -25.59 16.71
N ASP A 474 -37.19 -26.27 17.84
CA ASP A 474 -38.27 -26.09 18.82
C ASP A 474 -37.95 -25.00 19.85
N GLY A 475 -36.81 -24.33 19.69
CA GLY A 475 -36.24 -23.40 20.64
C GLY A 475 -35.37 -24.10 21.69
N GLU A 476 -34.50 -23.31 22.33
CA GLU A 476 -33.55 -23.78 23.33
C GLU A 476 -33.56 -22.83 24.53
N GLU A 477 -33.69 -23.38 25.73
CA GLU A 477 -33.59 -22.62 26.98
C GLU A 477 -32.12 -22.26 27.23
N VAL A 478 -31.86 -20.98 27.47
CA VAL A 478 -30.51 -20.44 27.68
C VAL A 478 -30.49 -19.45 28.83
N THR A 479 -29.32 -19.32 29.43
CA THR A 479 -28.98 -18.16 30.26
C THR A 479 -28.04 -17.27 29.44
N ALA A 480 -28.42 -16.02 29.24
CA ALA A 480 -27.65 -15.04 28.50
C ALA A 480 -27.15 -13.94 29.43
N SER A 481 -25.93 -13.45 29.19
CA SER A 481 -25.39 -12.31 29.92
C SER A 481 -24.62 -11.36 29.02
N VAL A 482 -24.67 -10.08 29.36
CA VAL A 482 -23.84 -9.02 28.75
C VAL A 482 -23.10 -8.31 29.87
N MET A 483 -21.78 -8.41 29.85
CA MET A 483 -20.90 -7.86 30.87
C MET A 483 -20.00 -6.79 30.28
N VAL A 484 -19.90 -5.63 30.94
CA VAL A 484 -18.96 -4.57 30.58
C VAL A 484 -17.82 -4.55 31.59
N THR A 485 -16.62 -4.91 31.13
CA THR A 485 -15.45 -5.06 32.01
C THR A 485 -14.35 -4.08 31.62
N ARG A 486 -13.77 -3.35 32.58
CA ARG A 486 -12.67 -2.41 32.28
C ARG A 486 -11.42 -3.18 31.80
N GLY A 487 -10.91 -2.85 30.62
CA GLY A 487 -9.68 -3.41 30.04
C GLY A 487 -8.42 -2.65 30.50
N GLY A 488 -7.25 -3.28 30.35
CA GLY A 488 -5.95 -2.57 30.39
C GLY A 488 -5.28 -2.38 31.76
N THR A 489 -4.98 -3.46 32.49
CA THR A 489 -4.02 -3.38 33.62
C THR A 489 -3.03 -4.55 33.57
N GLY A 490 -1.75 -4.25 33.39
CA GLY A 490 -0.66 -5.21 33.28
C GLY A 490 -0.48 -6.13 34.50
N TRP A 491 0.40 -7.12 34.36
CA TRP A 491 0.69 -8.18 35.33
C TRP A 491 0.71 -7.71 36.80
N LEU A 492 1.32 -6.56 37.10
CA LEU A 492 1.45 -5.98 38.45
C LEU A 492 0.12 -5.81 39.19
N ARG A 493 -0.97 -5.46 38.51
CA ARG A 493 -2.27 -5.25 39.18
C ARG A 493 -3.02 -6.54 39.42
N ARG A 494 -2.89 -7.54 38.54
CA ARG A 494 -3.43 -8.89 38.77
C ARG A 494 -2.85 -9.49 40.05
N THR A 495 -1.57 -9.25 40.29
CA THR A 495 -0.90 -9.63 41.54
C THR A 495 -1.44 -8.84 42.75
N ALA A 496 -1.65 -7.53 42.62
CA ALA A 496 -2.22 -6.69 43.68
C ALA A 496 -3.68 -7.07 44.04
N GLU A 497 -4.50 -7.43 43.05
CA GLU A 497 -5.87 -7.93 43.25
C GLU A 497 -5.88 -9.33 43.90
N SER A 498 -4.93 -10.21 43.54
CA SER A 498 -4.76 -11.52 44.20
C SER A 498 -4.27 -11.43 45.66
N LEU A 499 -3.61 -10.33 46.02
CA LEU A 499 -3.11 -10.05 47.37
C LEU A 499 -4.10 -9.23 48.23
N GLY A 500 -5.29 -8.91 47.69
CA GLY A 500 -6.30 -8.12 48.41
C GLY A 500 -5.94 -6.65 48.60
N LEU A 501 -4.92 -6.15 47.89
CA LEU A 501 -4.42 -4.76 47.98
C LEU A 501 -5.13 -3.80 47.02
N ALA A 502 -6.04 -4.33 46.18
CA ALA A 502 -6.93 -3.56 45.30
C ALA A 502 -8.36 -4.13 45.39
N SER A 503 -9.36 -3.24 45.38
CA SER A 503 -10.77 -3.62 45.40
C SER A 503 -11.18 -4.40 44.15
N ARG A 504 -12.01 -5.44 44.32
CA ARG A 504 -12.66 -6.16 43.21
C ARG A 504 -13.46 -5.18 42.36
N ARG A 505 -13.28 -5.23 41.04
CA ARG A 505 -13.97 -4.34 40.10
C ARG A 505 -15.48 -4.57 40.16
N ARG A 506 -16.22 -3.47 39.98
CA ARG A 506 -17.65 -3.50 39.71
C ARG A 506 -17.82 -4.08 38.32
N GLU A 507 -18.23 -5.34 38.25
CA GLU A 507 -18.74 -5.95 37.04
C GLU A 507 -20.15 -5.41 36.86
N GLU A 508 -20.33 -4.54 35.87
CA GLU A 508 -21.66 -4.03 35.50
C GLU A 508 -22.14 -4.85 34.31
N GLY A 509 -23.28 -5.50 34.48
CA GLY A 509 -23.84 -6.37 33.47
C GLY A 509 -25.21 -6.86 33.87
N ILE A 510 -25.88 -7.46 32.89
CA ILE A 510 -27.19 -8.07 33.09
C ILE A 510 -27.11 -9.54 32.71
N GLU A 511 -27.85 -10.36 33.44
CA GLU A 511 -28.02 -11.78 33.19
C GLU A 511 -29.52 -12.08 33.23
N TRP A 512 -29.98 -12.89 32.28
CA TRP A 512 -31.38 -13.27 32.17
C TRP A 512 -31.51 -14.67 31.59
N GLU A 513 -32.64 -15.31 31.88
CA GLU A 513 -33.05 -16.57 31.29
C GLU A 513 -34.05 -16.31 30.17
N GLU A 514 -33.91 -17.04 29.06
CA GLU A 514 -34.85 -16.95 27.96
C GLU A 514 -34.90 -18.22 27.12
N VAL A 515 -35.94 -18.34 26.28
CA VAL A 515 -36.02 -19.36 25.25
C VAL A 515 -35.63 -18.74 23.91
N LEU A 516 -34.46 -19.12 23.38
CA LEU A 516 -34.05 -18.74 22.03
C LEU A 516 -34.83 -19.55 21.02
N THR A 517 -35.79 -18.92 20.35
CA THR A 517 -36.49 -19.50 19.21
C THR A 517 -35.82 -19.05 17.92
N PRO A 518 -35.38 -19.97 17.05
CA PRO A 518 -34.83 -19.60 15.76
C PRO A 518 -35.92 -19.01 14.85
N ASP A 519 -35.54 -18.06 13.99
CA ASP A 519 -36.43 -17.57 12.95
C ASP A 519 -36.75 -18.71 11.96
N ALA A 520 -38.02 -19.12 11.92
CA ALA A 520 -38.51 -20.22 11.07
C ALA A 520 -38.23 -20.00 9.56
N THR A 521 -37.96 -18.76 9.14
CA THR A 521 -37.65 -18.41 7.75
C THR A 521 -36.15 -18.37 7.44
N LYS A 522 -35.28 -18.42 8.47
CA LYS A 522 -33.83 -18.21 8.33
C LYS A 522 -33.03 -19.17 9.20
N ALA A 523 -32.74 -20.36 8.65
CA ALA A 523 -31.58 -21.20 8.97
C ALA A 523 -31.16 -21.30 10.46
N HIS A 524 -32.10 -21.58 11.37
CA HIS A 524 -31.81 -21.83 12.80
C HIS A 524 -31.02 -20.71 13.52
N VAL A 525 -31.30 -19.44 13.19
CA VAL A 525 -30.65 -18.27 13.81
C VAL A 525 -31.59 -17.60 14.81
N ALA A 526 -31.11 -17.36 16.04
CA ALA A 526 -31.76 -16.46 16.98
C ALA A 526 -31.01 -15.12 17.03
N ILE A 527 -31.76 -14.03 16.97
CA ILE A 527 -31.24 -12.66 16.92
C ILE A 527 -31.51 -11.98 18.25
N ARG A 528 -30.53 -11.25 18.78
CA ARG A 528 -30.69 -10.44 19.98
C ARG A 528 -30.09 -9.06 19.82
N ALA A 529 -30.75 -8.10 20.45
CA ALA A 529 -30.33 -6.72 20.54
C ALA A 529 -30.62 -6.22 21.97
N LEU A 530 -29.71 -5.42 22.52
CA LEU A 530 -29.81 -4.86 23.85
C LEU A 530 -29.34 -3.39 23.83
N ALA A 531 -30.00 -2.53 24.61
CA ALA A 531 -29.49 -1.19 24.89
C ALA A 531 -28.67 -1.21 26.18
N LEU A 532 -27.41 -0.78 26.10
CA LEU A 532 -26.54 -0.57 27.26
C LEU A 532 -26.50 0.92 27.60
N ASP A 533 -26.70 1.22 28.88
CA ASP A 533 -26.51 2.55 29.43
C ASP A 533 -25.09 2.68 29.99
N LEU A 534 -24.27 3.54 29.35
CA LEU A 534 -22.88 3.78 29.75
C LEU A 534 -22.71 5.11 30.49
N SER A 535 -23.81 5.77 30.88
CA SER A 535 -23.78 7.09 31.53
C SER A 535 -23.00 7.11 32.85
N GLY A 536 -22.97 5.99 33.58
CA GLY A 536 -22.20 5.82 34.81
C GLY A 536 -20.74 5.40 34.62
N VAL A 537 -20.29 5.15 33.38
CA VAL A 537 -19.01 4.50 33.11
C VAL A 537 -17.93 5.54 32.78
N SER A 538 -16.90 5.59 33.62
CA SER A 538 -15.76 6.52 33.44
C SER A 538 -14.97 6.26 32.16
N PRO A 539 -14.29 7.27 31.58
CA PRO A 539 -13.40 7.08 30.43
C PRO A 539 -12.32 6.00 30.64
N GLY A 540 -12.03 5.24 29.58
CA GLY A 540 -11.06 4.15 29.61
C GLY A 540 -11.33 3.07 28.55
N ARG A 541 -10.49 2.04 28.54
CA ARG A 541 -10.70 0.85 27.69
C ARG A 541 -11.60 -0.13 28.42
N TYR A 542 -12.55 -0.73 27.70
CA TYR A 542 -13.50 -1.70 28.23
C TYR A 542 -13.73 -2.83 27.21
N ARG A 543 -14.21 -3.96 27.70
CA ARG A 543 -14.60 -5.13 26.91
C ARG A 543 -16.03 -5.48 27.23
N ILE A 544 -16.88 -5.46 26.22
CA ILE A 544 -18.23 -6.03 26.25
C ILE A 544 -18.08 -7.52 25.97
N GLU A 545 -18.54 -8.37 26.88
CA GLU A 545 -18.61 -9.82 26.70
C GLU A 545 -20.07 -10.26 26.71
N VAL A 546 -20.51 -10.89 25.62
CA VAL A 546 -21.79 -11.58 25.52
C VAL A 546 -21.53 -13.06 25.75
N THR A 547 -22.23 -13.65 26.73
CA THR A 547 -22.19 -15.09 26.98
C THR A 547 -23.58 -15.69 26.84
N VAL A 548 -23.69 -16.83 26.15
CA VAL A 548 -24.91 -17.63 26.06
C VAL A 548 -24.59 -19.05 26.50
N THR A 549 -25.22 -19.51 27.58
CA THR A 549 -25.09 -20.86 28.09
C THR A 549 -26.37 -21.63 27.85
N SER A 550 -26.24 -22.87 27.38
CA SER A 550 -27.36 -23.81 27.30
C SER A 550 -26.96 -25.15 27.91
N ARG A 551 -27.97 -25.91 28.33
CA ARG A 551 -27.78 -27.18 29.00
C ARG A 551 -27.09 -28.19 28.07
N GLY A 552 -25.92 -28.66 28.47
CA GLY A 552 -25.16 -29.67 27.74
C GLY A 552 -24.30 -29.13 26.58
N ARG A 553 -24.24 -27.80 26.37
CA ARG A 553 -23.33 -27.16 25.41
C ARG A 553 -22.24 -26.37 26.13
N ALA A 554 -21.10 -26.21 25.47
CA ALA A 554 -20.08 -25.27 25.94
C ALA A 554 -20.64 -23.82 25.87
N PRO A 555 -20.31 -22.94 26.84
CA PRO A 555 -20.69 -21.53 26.79
C PRO A 555 -20.23 -20.87 25.50
N LEU A 556 -21.16 -20.22 24.80
CA LEU A 556 -20.86 -19.40 23.64
C LEU A 556 -20.45 -18.02 24.11
N LYS A 557 -19.37 -17.47 23.54
CA LYS A 557 -18.82 -16.17 23.93
C LYS A 557 -18.49 -15.31 22.73
N ALA A 558 -18.90 -14.05 22.77
CA ALA A 558 -18.51 -13.03 21.81
C ALA A 558 -18.04 -11.79 22.57
N THR A 559 -16.99 -11.13 22.07
CA THR A 559 -16.39 -9.98 22.75
C THR A 559 -16.20 -8.79 21.82
N ARG A 560 -16.39 -7.59 22.36
CA ARG A 560 -16.07 -6.32 21.69
C ARG A 560 -15.26 -5.43 22.61
N GLU A 561 -14.05 -5.10 22.20
CA GLU A 561 -13.28 -4.03 22.83
C GLU A 561 -13.85 -2.66 22.42
N ILE A 562 -14.00 -1.78 23.40
CA ILE A 562 -14.45 -0.40 23.23
C ILE A 562 -13.56 0.55 24.04
N GLN A 563 -13.56 1.81 23.65
CA GLN A 563 -12.93 2.88 24.41
C GLN A 563 -13.98 3.95 24.73
N ILE A 564 -14.21 4.20 26.01
CA ILE A 564 -15.02 5.32 26.46
C ILE A 564 -14.12 6.55 26.49
N VAL A 565 -14.48 7.57 25.71
CA VAL A 565 -13.73 8.82 25.58
C VAL A 565 -14.47 9.96 26.30
N PRO A 566 -13.75 11.00 26.79
CA PRO A 566 -14.41 12.22 27.25
C PRO A 566 -15.31 12.82 26.15
N GLU A 567 -16.37 13.53 26.54
CA GLU A 567 -17.18 14.34 25.63
C GLU A 567 -16.35 15.35 24.84
#